data_AF-A0A4R2P3D7-F1
#
_entry.id   AF-A0A4R2P3D7-F1
#
_cell.length_a   1.000
_cell.length_b   1.000
_cell.length_c   1.000
_cell.angle_alpha   90.00
_cell.angle_beta   90.00
_cell.angle_gamma   90.00
#
_symmetry.space_group_name_H-M   'P 1'
#
loop_
_entity.id
_entity.type
_entity.pdbx_description
1 polymer ?
#
loop_
_entity_poly.entity_id
_entity_poly.type
_entity_poly.pdbx_seq_one_letter_code
_entity_poly.pdbx_strand_id
1 'polypeptide(L)'
;MTFLNFRKKKKIRFEGYINVIIQDGDGENEEEVTSLEELKKLDNKIHTSQLSDYIFDGVGTENLKNLKVSGGTLGLTIKNDRVVMFVEYILCKKPNNSQIDTLWNYTLGQLYDGAGPIFSGDCEDEIGLCPLFPPENVDFNLTDAN
;
A
#
# COMPACT_ATOMS: atom_id res chain seq x y z
N MET A 1 -3.37 7.84 -40.86
CA MET A 1 -4.19 7.45 -39.69
C MET A 1 -3.34 6.58 -38.78
N THR A 2 -2.82 7.15 -37.71
CA THR A 2 -2.05 6.41 -36.71
C THR A 2 -3.04 5.73 -35.77
N PHE A 3 -3.13 4.39 -35.82
CA PHE A 3 -3.91 3.64 -34.85
C PHE A 3 -3.25 3.82 -33.48
N LEU A 4 -3.85 4.67 -32.62
CA LEU A 4 -3.55 4.67 -31.20
C LEU A 4 -3.96 3.31 -30.65
N ASN A 5 -2.98 2.43 -30.51
CA ASN A 5 -3.12 1.13 -29.89
C ASN A 5 -3.33 1.38 -28.39
N PHE A 6 -4.57 1.65 -27.98
CA PHE A 6 -4.96 1.71 -26.58
C PHE A 6 -4.81 0.30 -25.99
N ARG A 7 -3.59 -0.08 -25.63
CA ARG A 7 -3.38 -1.24 -24.77
C ARG A 7 -4.11 -0.96 -23.47
N LYS A 8 -5.16 -1.74 -23.20
CA LYS A 8 -5.87 -1.70 -21.93
C LYS A 8 -4.86 -1.83 -20.80
N LYS A 9 -4.79 -0.81 -19.96
CA LYS A 9 -3.95 -0.81 -18.77
C LYS A 9 -4.45 -1.93 -17.83
N LYS A 10 -3.54 -2.50 -17.07
CA LYS A 10 -3.83 -3.48 -16.02
C LYS A 10 -3.67 -2.81 -14.67
N LYS A 11 -4.44 -3.27 -13.70
CA LYS A 11 -4.28 -2.89 -12.30
C LYS A 11 -3.89 -4.14 -11.52
N ILE A 12 -2.79 -4.06 -10.76
CA ILE A 12 -2.45 -5.06 -9.76
C ILE A 12 -2.65 -4.45 -8.38
N ARG A 13 -3.29 -5.19 -7.49
CA ARG A 13 -3.53 -4.81 -6.09
C ARG A 13 -2.96 -5.88 -5.20
N PHE A 14 -2.02 -5.52 -4.32
CA PHE A 14 -1.64 -6.33 -3.17
C PHE A 14 -2.55 -5.95 -2.01
N GLU A 15 -3.07 -6.92 -1.27
CA GLU A 15 -3.88 -6.67 -0.08
C GLU A 15 -3.59 -7.68 1.02
N GLY A 16 -3.52 -7.21 2.27
CA GLY A 16 -3.29 -8.06 3.43
C GLY A 16 -3.78 -7.41 4.72
N TYR A 17 -4.00 -8.22 5.75
CA TYR A 17 -4.41 -7.71 7.05
C TYR A 17 -3.24 -7.00 7.71
N ILE A 18 -3.52 -5.91 8.41
CA ILE A 18 -2.50 -5.19 9.15
C ILE A 18 -3.01 -4.90 10.56
N ASN A 19 -2.15 -5.09 11.55
CA ASN A 19 -2.44 -4.68 12.91
C ASN A 19 -2.17 -3.19 13.03
N VAL A 20 -2.95 -2.51 13.85
CA VAL A 20 -2.80 -1.08 14.09
C VAL A 20 -2.59 -0.90 15.57
N ILE A 21 -1.60 -0.10 15.94
CA ILE A 21 -1.37 0.30 17.31
C ILE A 21 -1.79 1.74 17.50
N ILE A 22 -2.27 2.05 18.70
CA ILE A 22 -2.29 3.39 19.23
C ILE A 22 -0.88 3.72 19.70
N GLN A 23 -0.36 4.86 19.27
CA GLN A 23 0.93 5.39 19.66
C GLN A 23 0.75 6.82 20.16
N ASP A 24 1.29 7.15 21.32
CA ASP A 24 1.36 8.53 21.81
C ASP A 24 2.42 9.36 21.06
N GLY A 25 2.40 10.68 21.25
CA GLY A 25 3.26 11.61 20.50
C GLY A 25 4.77 11.40 20.69
N ASP A 26 5.17 10.74 21.78
CA ASP A 26 6.53 10.34 22.13
C ASP A 26 6.88 8.91 21.71
N GLY A 27 5.89 8.11 21.30
CA GLY A 27 6.09 6.77 20.77
C GLY A 27 6.45 5.71 21.79
N GLU A 28 6.29 6.00 23.09
CA GLU A 28 6.67 5.10 24.17
C GLU A 28 5.54 4.14 24.59
N ASN A 29 4.28 4.52 24.38
CA ASN A 29 3.14 3.65 24.67
C ASN A 29 2.50 3.16 23.37
N GLU A 30 2.65 1.86 23.11
CA GLU A 30 2.02 1.17 21.99
C GLU A 30 0.95 0.19 22.49
N GLU A 31 -0.31 0.40 22.10
CA GLU A 31 -1.41 -0.53 22.39
C GLU A 31 -2.07 -1.01 21.09
N GLU A 32 -2.16 -2.33 20.89
CA GLU A 32 -2.82 -2.90 19.72
C GLU A 32 -4.33 -2.62 19.73
N VAL A 33 -4.82 -2.05 18.64
CA VAL A 33 -6.25 -1.76 18.45
C VAL A 33 -6.97 -2.98 17.93
N THR A 34 -7.70 -3.62 18.82
CA THR A 34 -8.55 -4.77 18.49
C THR A 34 -10.05 -4.44 18.52
N SER A 35 -10.42 -3.26 19.05
CA SER A 35 -11.82 -2.81 19.13
C SER A 35 -12.33 -2.30 17.78
N LEU A 36 -13.41 -2.91 17.28
CA LEU A 36 -14.08 -2.47 16.05
C LEU A 36 -14.59 -1.02 16.14
N GLU A 37 -14.98 -0.56 17.34
CA GLU A 37 -15.45 0.81 17.53
C GLU A 37 -14.32 1.81 17.34
N GLU A 38 -13.13 1.52 17.86
CA GLU A 38 -11.92 2.33 17.64
C GLU A 38 -11.50 2.29 16.16
N LEU A 39 -11.54 1.12 15.53
CA LEU A 39 -11.25 1.01 14.10
C LEU A 39 -12.25 1.81 13.25
N LYS A 40 -13.55 1.80 13.56
CA LYS A 40 -14.55 2.55 12.80
C LYS A 40 -14.40 4.06 12.90
N LYS A 41 -13.78 4.59 13.96
CA LYS A 41 -13.38 6.01 14.03
C LYS A 41 -12.39 6.35 12.90
N LEU A 42 -11.76 5.35 12.26
CA LEU A 42 -10.81 5.49 11.15
C LEU A 42 -11.43 5.41 9.76
N ASP A 43 -12.67 4.92 9.61
CA ASP A 43 -13.25 4.66 8.29
C ASP A 43 -13.31 5.92 7.40
N ASN A 44 -13.39 7.11 8.03
CA ASN A 44 -13.37 8.40 7.34
C ASN A 44 -12.00 9.12 7.37
N LYS A 45 -10.98 8.52 8.00
CA LYS A 45 -9.60 9.04 8.10
C LYS A 45 -8.59 8.20 7.33
N ILE A 46 -9.06 7.28 6.48
CA ILE A 46 -8.20 6.51 5.58
C ILE A 46 -7.49 7.47 4.61
N HIS A 47 -6.17 7.61 4.78
CA HIS A 47 -5.33 8.38 3.88
C HIS A 47 -4.74 7.45 2.82
N THR A 48 -4.85 7.85 1.54
CA THR A 48 -4.07 7.22 0.48
C THR A 48 -2.76 7.97 0.32
N SER A 49 -1.64 7.26 0.40
CA SER A 49 -0.31 7.80 0.13
C SER A 49 0.19 7.32 -1.24
N GLN A 50 0.94 8.17 -1.92
CA GLN A 50 1.67 7.76 -3.12
C GLN A 50 3.02 7.20 -2.70
N LEU A 51 3.30 5.97 -3.12
CA LEU A 51 4.63 5.39 -3.03
C LEU A 51 5.55 6.06 -4.05
N SER A 52 6.85 6.01 -3.79
CA SER A 52 7.87 6.61 -4.65
C SER A 52 7.71 6.23 -6.13
N ASP A 53 7.90 7.21 -7.01
CA ASP A 53 7.96 7.00 -8.45
C ASP A 53 9.30 6.37 -8.90
N TYR A 54 10.30 6.32 -8.01
CA TYR A 54 11.64 5.77 -8.28
C TYR A 54 11.69 4.24 -8.22
N ILE A 55 10.66 3.58 -8.76
CA ILE A 55 10.59 2.12 -8.78
C ILE A 55 11.78 1.47 -9.51
N PHE A 56 12.40 2.19 -10.44
CA PHE A 56 13.54 1.68 -11.23
C PHE A 56 14.90 1.90 -10.58
N ASP A 57 14.95 2.60 -9.45
CA ASP A 57 16.18 2.80 -8.66
C ASP A 57 16.34 1.70 -7.61
N GLY A 58 15.30 0.90 -7.38
CA GLY A 58 15.33 -0.27 -6.52
C GLY A 58 16.16 -1.41 -7.13
N VAL A 59 16.87 -2.15 -6.29
CA VAL A 59 17.69 -3.30 -6.69
C VAL A 59 16.81 -4.39 -7.32
N GLY A 60 17.16 -4.86 -8.51
CA GLY A 60 16.48 -5.97 -9.18
C GLY A 60 15.17 -5.61 -9.90
N THR A 61 14.85 -4.32 -10.02
CA THR A 61 13.62 -3.81 -10.63
C THR A 61 13.71 -3.62 -12.15
N GLU A 62 14.84 -3.99 -12.77
CA GLU A 62 15.04 -3.83 -14.22
C GLU A 62 14.01 -4.63 -15.03
N ASN A 63 13.55 -5.76 -14.48
CA ASN A 63 12.53 -6.61 -15.09
C ASN A 63 11.12 -5.96 -15.08
N LEU A 64 10.90 -4.85 -14.36
CA LEU A 64 9.65 -4.10 -14.30
C LEU A 64 9.55 -3.01 -15.38
N LYS A 65 10.68 -2.58 -15.98
CA LYS A 65 10.75 -1.47 -16.96
C LYS A 65 9.78 -1.65 -18.12
N ASN A 66 9.65 -2.88 -18.58
CA ASN A 66 8.79 -3.26 -19.69
C ASN A 66 7.28 -3.32 -19.32
N LEU A 67 6.92 -3.25 -18.02
CA LEU A 67 5.55 -3.10 -17.53
C LEU A 67 5.10 -1.64 -17.46
N LYS A 68 6.03 -0.67 -17.55
CA LYS A 68 5.74 0.77 -17.40
C LYS A 68 4.83 1.01 -16.19
N VAL A 69 5.25 0.48 -15.05
CA VAL A 69 4.56 0.61 -13.76
C VAL A 69 4.46 2.10 -13.44
N SER A 70 3.26 2.61 -13.16
CA SER A 70 3.11 3.93 -12.53
C SER A 70 3.52 3.86 -11.06
N GLY A 71 3.76 5.00 -10.39
CA GLY A 71 3.83 5.04 -8.92
C GLY A 71 2.71 4.25 -8.25
N GLY A 72 3.01 3.71 -7.07
CA GLY A 72 2.06 2.90 -6.30
C GLY A 72 1.13 3.78 -5.47
N THR A 73 -0.12 3.37 -5.30
CA THR A 73 -1.03 3.98 -4.32
C THR A 73 -1.22 3.03 -3.17
N LEU A 74 -0.77 3.45 -1.99
CA LEU A 74 -0.98 2.73 -0.75
C LEU A 74 -2.21 3.29 -0.04
N GLY A 75 -3.07 2.42 0.47
CA GLY A 75 -4.24 2.80 1.25
C GLY A 75 -4.57 1.75 2.30
N LEU A 76 -5.40 2.15 3.25
CA LEU A 76 -5.92 1.29 4.31
C LEU A 76 -7.44 1.21 4.17
N THR A 77 -8.08 0.16 4.67
CA THR A 77 -9.55 0.06 4.68
C THR A 77 -9.98 -0.92 5.75
N ILE A 78 -11.24 -0.88 6.16
CA ILE A 78 -11.79 -1.85 7.12
C ILE A 78 -12.57 -2.90 6.34
N LYS A 79 -12.21 -4.18 6.50
CA LYS A 79 -12.89 -5.33 5.89
C LYS A 79 -13.01 -6.44 6.92
N ASN A 80 -14.22 -6.92 7.17
CA ASN A 80 -14.52 -7.96 8.15
C ASN A 80 -13.93 -7.64 9.53
N ASP A 81 -14.20 -6.43 10.02
CA ASP A 81 -13.76 -5.95 11.34
C ASP A 81 -12.24 -5.90 11.56
N ARG A 82 -11.45 -5.93 10.48
CA ARG A 82 -9.99 -5.80 10.50
C ARG A 82 -9.53 -4.72 9.54
N VAL A 83 -8.39 -4.11 9.84
CA VAL A 83 -7.73 -3.21 8.90
C VAL A 83 -7.03 -4.04 7.84
N VAL A 84 -7.28 -3.68 6.59
CA VAL A 84 -6.65 -4.23 5.40
C VAL A 84 -5.82 -3.13 4.78
N MET A 85 -4.54 -3.38 4.62
CA MET A 85 -3.70 -2.56 3.78
C MET A 85 -3.80 -3.03 2.33
N PHE A 86 -3.80 -2.08 1.40
CA PHE A 86 -3.65 -2.37 -0.01
C PHE A 86 -2.66 -1.45 -0.70
N VAL A 87 -1.95 -2.00 -1.68
CA VAL A 87 -1.11 -1.23 -2.61
C VAL A 87 -1.56 -1.53 -4.03
N GLU A 88 -1.88 -0.49 -4.79
CA GLU A 88 -2.29 -0.58 -6.19
C GLU A 88 -1.26 0.02 -7.13
N TYR A 89 -0.99 -0.69 -8.23
CA TYR A 89 -0.16 -0.23 -9.33
C TYR A 89 -0.90 -0.35 -10.66
N ILE A 90 -0.66 0.62 -11.56
CA ILE A 90 -1.14 0.57 -12.93
C ILE A 90 0.01 0.14 -13.85
N LEU A 91 -0.26 -0.86 -14.69
CA LEU A 91 0.69 -1.50 -15.58
C LEU A 91 0.20 -1.39 -17.03
N CYS A 92 1.12 -1.33 -18.01
CA CYS A 92 0.72 -1.29 -19.42
C CYS A 92 0.46 -2.69 -20.03
N LYS A 93 0.75 -3.77 -19.30
CA LYS A 93 0.52 -5.16 -19.69
C LYS A 93 0.46 -6.08 -18.46
N LYS A 94 0.03 -7.33 -18.66
CA LYS A 94 -0.01 -8.36 -17.61
C LYS A 94 1.42 -8.72 -17.14
N PRO A 95 1.72 -8.69 -15.82
CA PRO A 95 3.00 -9.15 -15.30
C PRO A 95 3.06 -10.68 -15.27
N ASN A 96 4.28 -11.23 -15.30
CA ASN A 96 4.54 -12.63 -14.95
C ASN A 96 4.84 -12.77 -13.45
N ASN A 97 4.94 -14.00 -12.95
CA ASN A 97 5.15 -14.25 -11.51
C ASN A 97 6.43 -13.59 -10.98
N SER A 98 7.56 -13.71 -11.68
CA SER A 98 8.81 -13.06 -11.27
C SER A 98 8.68 -11.53 -11.15
N GLN A 99 7.89 -10.89 -12.02
CA GLN A 99 7.64 -9.46 -11.94
C GLN A 99 6.69 -9.10 -10.80
N ILE A 100 5.73 -9.96 -10.48
CA ILE A 100 4.86 -9.78 -9.31
C ILE A 100 5.71 -9.83 -8.04
N ASP A 101 6.60 -10.82 -7.93
CA ASP A 101 7.51 -10.99 -6.79
C ASP A 101 8.45 -9.78 -6.64
N THR A 102 9.04 -9.31 -7.75
CA THR A 102 9.89 -8.09 -7.73
C THR A 102 9.10 -6.86 -7.32
N LEU A 103 7.89 -6.68 -7.84
CA LEU A 103 7.04 -5.53 -7.49
C LEU A 103 6.67 -5.56 -6.00
N TRP A 104 6.36 -6.74 -5.47
CA TRP A 104 6.06 -6.91 -4.05
C TRP A 104 7.27 -6.64 -3.15
N ASN A 105 8.47 -7.13 -3.52
CA ASN A 105 9.70 -6.84 -2.78
C ASN A 105 10.03 -5.34 -2.76
N TYR A 106 9.79 -4.64 -3.86
CA TYR A 106 9.89 -3.18 -3.90
C TYR A 106 8.89 -2.51 -2.95
N THR A 107 7.62 -2.96 -2.96
CA THR A 107 6.59 -2.47 -2.04
C THR A 107 7.02 -2.64 -0.59
N LEU A 108 7.54 -3.82 -0.21
CA LEU A 108 8.04 -4.09 1.13
C LEU A 108 9.16 -3.12 1.52
N GLY A 109 10.13 -2.88 0.62
CA GLY A 109 11.21 -1.91 0.86
C GLY A 109 10.67 -0.50 1.17
N GLN A 110 9.71 -0.02 0.38
CA GLN A 110 9.07 1.28 0.61
C GLN A 110 8.33 1.33 1.96
N LEU A 111 7.65 0.25 2.35
CA LEU A 111 6.95 0.19 3.64
C LEU A 111 7.92 0.22 4.83
N TYR A 112 9.06 -0.47 4.72
CA TYR A 112 10.10 -0.46 5.77
C TYR A 112 10.82 0.89 5.87
N ASP A 113 10.99 1.60 4.76
CA ASP A 113 11.58 2.94 4.74
C ASP A 113 10.63 4.03 5.27
N GLY A 114 9.46 3.66 5.77
CA GLY A 114 8.49 4.57 6.37
C GLY A 114 7.61 5.31 5.35
N ALA A 115 7.57 4.88 4.08
CA ALA A 115 6.70 5.47 3.05
C ALA A 115 5.21 5.08 3.19
N GLY A 116 4.76 4.77 4.40
CA GLY A 116 3.39 4.39 4.72
C GLY A 116 2.50 5.59 5.07
N PRO A 117 1.17 5.49 4.89
CA PRO A 117 0.26 6.43 5.51
C PRO A 117 0.39 6.23 7.02
N ILE A 118 1.02 7.18 7.68
CA ILE A 118 0.82 7.39 9.10
C ILE A 118 -0.63 7.89 9.22
N PHE A 119 -1.45 7.30 10.10
CA PHE A 119 -2.64 8.04 10.52
C PHE A 119 -2.12 9.16 11.43
N SER A 120 -1.56 10.22 10.82
CA SER A 120 -1.00 11.31 11.59
C SER A 120 -2.15 11.97 12.35
N GLY A 121 -2.08 11.87 13.68
CA GLY A 121 -2.35 13.03 14.49
C GLY A 121 -1.32 14.08 14.08
N ASP A 122 -1.69 14.99 13.18
CA ASP A 122 -0.88 16.17 12.81
C ASP A 122 -0.79 17.16 13.98
N CYS A 123 -0.73 16.68 15.23
CA CYS A 123 -0.72 17.49 16.44
C CYS A 123 0.21 16.80 17.43
N GLU A 124 1.26 17.51 17.87
CA GLU A 124 2.26 17.09 18.85
C GLU A 124 1.69 16.67 20.24
N ASP A 125 0.36 16.61 20.37
CA ASP A 125 -0.39 16.31 21.59
C ASP A 125 -1.51 15.27 21.40
N GLU A 126 -1.65 14.62 20.23
CA GLU A 126 -2.72 13.66 19.97
C GLU A 126 -2.21 12.22 19.79
N ILE A 127 -2.85 11.30 20.50
CA ILE A 127 -2.76 9.85 20.31
C ILE A 127 -2.97 9.50 18.83
N GLY A 128 -1.91 9.04 18.16
CA GLY A 128 -1.90 8.65 16.76
C GLY A 128 -2.12 7.15 16.57
N LEU A 129 -2.51 6.74 15.36
CA LEU A 129 -2.64 5.33 15.02
C LEU A 129 -1.54 4.97 14.01
N CYS A 130 -0.76 3.95 14.33
CA CYS A 130 0.37 3.52 13.53
C CYS A 130 0.10 2.11 12.96
N PRO A 131 0.06 1.94 11.62
CA PRO A 131 -0.02 0.62 11.02
C PRO A 131 1.30 -0.14 11.24
N LEU A 132 1.21 -1.38 11.73
CA LEU A 132 2.37 -2.26 11.90
C LEU A 132 2.69 -2.99 10.59
N PHE A 133 3.61 -2.43 9.81
CA PHE A 133 4.11 -3.08 8.60
C PHE A 133 5.10 -4.21 8.91
N PRO A 134 5.21 -5.23 8.03
CA PRO A 134 4.42 -5.47 6.83
C PRO A 134 3.08 -6.17 7.14
N PRO A 135 2.10 -6.13 6.22
CA PRO A 135 0.83 -6.82 6.40
C PRO A 135 0.99 -8.35 6.38
N GLU A 136 0.10 -9.02 7.09
CA GLU A 136 -0.04 -10.47 7.14
C GLU A 136 -0.90 -11.00 5.98
N ASN A 137 -0.59 -12.23 5.53
CA ASN A 137 -1.37 -12.99 4.56
C ASN A 137 -1.71 -12.19 3.29
N VAL A 138 -0.67 -11.65 2.64
CA VAL A 138 -0.84 -10.79 1.47
C VAL A 138 -1.25 -11.61 0.26
N ASP A 139 -2.43 -11.30 -0.27
CA ASP A 139 -2.91 -11.75 -1.56
C ASP A 139 -2.69 -10.68 -2.63
N PHE A 140 -2.75 -11.08 -3.90
CA PHE A 140 -2.77 -10.13 -5.00
C PHE A 140 -3.90 -10.41 -5.99
N ASN A 141 -4.45 -9.34 -6.55
CA ASN A 141 -5.50 -9.38 -7.56
C ASN A 141 -5.08 -8.60 -8.80
N LEU A 142 -5.29 -9.18 -9.98
CA LEU A 142 -5.00 -8.54 -11.27
C LEU A 142 -6.29 -8.30 -12.05
N THR A 143 -6.60 -7.05 -12.34
CA THR A 143 -7.79 -6.64 -13.09
C THR A 143 -7.42 -5.76 -14.28
N ASP A 144 -8.39 -5.50 -15.16
CA ASP A 144 -8.29 -4.37 -16.08
C ASP A 144 -8.37 -3.06 -15.28
N ALA A 145 -7.61 -2.05 -15.70
CA ALA A 145 -7.76 -0.69 -15.17
C ALA A 145 -8.86 0.03 -15.97
N ASN A 146 -9.78 0.69 -15.26
CA ASN A 146 -10.85 1.48 -15.85
C ASN A 146 -10.33 2.78 -16.47
#